data_AF-A0A6G3MLJ1-F1
#
_entry.id   AF-A0A6G3MLJ1-F1
#
_cell.length_a   1.000
_cell.length_b   1.000
_cell.length_c   1.000
_cell.angle_alpha   90.00
_cell.angle_beta   90.00
_cell.angle_gamma   90.00
#
_symmetry.space_group_name_H-M   'P 1'
#
loop_
_entity.id
_entity.type
_entity.pdbx_description
1 polymer ?
#
loop_
_entity_poly.entity_id
_entity_poly.type
_entity_poly.pdbx_seq_one_letter_code
_entity_poly.pdbx_strand_id
1 'polypeptide(L)'
;NDTENASIENTISSEDNTIKHIPKNLLEKIRLKEKIKSQKLMLRDPTVDVLLTKMQRLPEIIRCVYNYFVTEKKPYLTLNSVLVKIKQSNLPDANISIEYSLKIGAIQEYINLIQKHIPEWMKTVNLHGVPYLGIKNDVYNINDAITKINSCIDELS
;
A
#
# COMPACT_ATOMS: atom_id res chain seq x y z
N ASN A 1 -55.22 4.11 -18.93
CA ASN A 1 -56.27 4.69 -18.04
C ASN A 1 -55.71 4.67 -16.63
N ASP A 2 -54.61 5.38 -16.37
CA ASP A 2 -54.51 6.85 -16.29
C ASP A 2 -55.41 7.34 -15.15
N THR A 3 -55.01 8.12 -14.16
CA THR A 3 -53.75 8.78 -13.79
C THR A 3 -54.13 9.40 -12.45
N GLU A 4 -53.53 8.99 -11.34
CA GLU A 4 -53.72 9.67 -10.06
C GLU A 4 -52.60 10.70 -9.90
N ASN A 5 -53.03 11.93 -9.68
CA ASN A 5 -52.25 13.14 -9.76
C ASN A 5 -51.92 13.64 -8.36
N ALA A 6 -50.85 14.45 -8.29
CA ALA A 6 -50.45 15.34 -7.20
C ALA A 6 -49.72 14.69 -6.00
N SER A 7 -48.39 14.90 -5.95
CA SER A 7 -47.81 15.98 -5.14
C SER A 7 -46.29 15.81 -5.05
N ILE A 8 -45.53 16.55 -5.86
CA ILE A 8 -44.17 16.97 -5.49
C ILE A 8 -43.99 18.42 -5.97
N GLU A 9 -44.53 19.35 -5.19
CA GLU A 9 -43.96 20.69 -5.10
C GLU A 9 -42.83 20.64 -4.09
N ASN A 10 -41.61 20.93 -4.53
CA ASN A 10 -40.63 21.68 -3.75
C ASN A 10 -39.65 22.34 -4.73
N THR A 11 -40.09 23.52 -5.19
CA THR A 11 -39.30 24.75 -5.29
C THR A 11 -37.78 24.60 -5.20
N ILE A 12 -37.12 24.62 -6.36
CA ILE A 12 -35.80 25.25 -6.48
C ILE A 12 -35.98 26.49 -7.35
N SER A 13 -35.97 27.60 -6.64
CA SER A 13 -36.00 28.97 -7.13
C SER A 13 -34.72 29.31 -7.91
N SER A 14 -34.92 29.82 -9.12
CA SER A 14 -34.27 31.03 -9.62
C SER A 14 -32.79 31.02 -10.03
N GLU A 15 -32.35 30.19 -10.99
CA GLU A 15 -31.19 30.49 -11.87
C GLU A 15 -31.34 29.84 -13.28
N ASP A 16 -32.46 30.10 -13.97
CA ASP A 16 -32.93 29.24 -15.07
C ASP A 16 -32.68 29.76 -16.50
N ASN A 17 -31.63 30.57 -16.71
CA ASN A 17 -31.33 31.15 -18.03
C ASN A 17 -29.92 30.86 -18.59
N THR A 18 -29.03 30.20 -17.84
CA THR A 18 -27.66 29.87 -18.32
C THR A 18 -27.50 28.42 -18.77
N ILE A 19 -28.41 27.52 -18.41
CA ILE A 19 -28.32 26.07 -18.74
C ILE A 19 -28.98 25.74 -20.11
N LYS A 20 -29.75 26.65 -20.70
CA LYS A 20 -30.53 26.40 -21.93
C LYS A 20 -29.69 26.25 -23.21
N HIS A 21 -28.43 26.68 -23.22
CA HIS A 21 -27.55 26.63 -24.40
C HIS A 21 -26.66 25.38 -24.44
N ILE A 22 -26.71 24.52 -23.42
CA ILE A 22 -25.91 23.30 -23.37
C ILE A 22 -26.71 22.19 -24.07
N PRO A 23 -26.17 21.53 -25.12
CA PRO A 23 -26.89 20.47 -25.81
C PRO A 23 -27.23 19.33 -24.84
N LYS A 24 -28.50 18.91 -24.82
CA LYS A 24 -29.03 17.89 -23.90
C LYS A 24 -28.20 16.59 -23.91
N ASN A 25 -27.66 16.22 -25.07
CA ASN A 25 -26.76 15.08 -25.26
C ASN A 25 -25.47 15.18 -24.43
N LEU A 26 -24.93 16.39 -24.26
CA LEU A 26 -23.72 16.62 -23.49
C LEU A 26 -23.99 16.50 -21.99
N LEU A 27 -25.13 17.02 -21.53
CA LEU A 27 -25.53 16.94 -20.12
C LEU A 27 -25.82 15.49 -19.69
N GLU A 28 -26.43 14.71 -20.56
CA GLU A 28 -26.67 13.28 -20.33
C GLU A 28 -25.36 12.48 -20.27
N LYS A 29 -24.41 12.76 -21.17
CA LYS A 29 -23.06 12.19 -21.12
C LYS A 29 -22.30 12.58 -19.84
N ILE A 30 -22.44 13.82 -19.38
CA ILE A 30 -21.81 14.28 -18.13
C ILE A 30 -22.39 13.51 -16.94
N ARG A 31 -23.72 13.41 -16.83
CA ARG A 31 -24.39 12.63 -15.77
C ARG A 31 -24.02 11.15 -15.79
N LEU A 32 -23.87 10.56 -16.98
CA LEU A 32 -23.40 9.18 -17.11
C LEU A 32 -21.95 9.03 -16.62
N LYS A 33 -21.04 9.94 -17.00
CA LYS A 33 -19.66 9.95 -16.52
C LYS A 33 -19.57 10.18 -15.01
N GLU A 34 -20.41 11.04 -14.46
CA GLU A 34 -20.49 11.29 -13.02
C GLU A 34 -21.07 10.10 -12.26
N LYS A 35 -22.11 9.44 -12.78
CA LYS A 35 -22.62 8.17 -12.23
C LYS A 35 -21.57 7.08 -12.27
N ILE A 36 -20.84 6.93 -13.38
CA ILE A 36 -19.73 5.97 -13.49
C ILE A 36 -18.60 6.33 -12.51
N LYS A 37 -18.25 7.61 -12.37
CA LYS A 37 -17.22 8.07 -11.42
C LYS A 37 -17.64 7.83 -9.96
N SER A 38 -18.90 8.12 -9.64
CA SER A 38 -19.49 7.88 -8.32
C SER A 38 -19.60 6.38 -8.01
N GLN A 39 -19.94 5.55 -9.00
CA GLN A 39 -19.96 4.09 -8.88
C GLN A 39 -18.54 3.51 -8.81
N LYS A 40 -17.57 4.08 -9.53
CA LYS A 40 -16.16 3.67 -9.47
C LYS A 40 -15.51 4.03 -8.13
N LEU A 41 -16.02 5.05 -7.44
CA LEU A 41 -15.64 5.37 -6.07
C LEU A 41 -16.20 4.35 -5.04
N MET A 42 -17.21 3.57 -5.43
CA MET A 42 -17.75 2.42 -4.67
C MET A 42 -17.04 1.09 -5.02
N LEU A 43 -16.13 1.09 -5.99
CA LEU A 43 -15.21 -0.01 -6.27
C LEU A 43 -13.91 0.28 -5.51
N ARG A 44 -13.32 -0.76 -4.90
CA ARG A 44 -12.12 -0.76 -4.04
C ARG A 44 -11.20 0.43 -4.25
N ASP A 45 -10.85 1.11 -3.14
CA ASP A 45 -9.96 2.27 -3.18
C ASP A 45 -8.60 1.83 -3.78
N PRO A 46 -8.17 2.41 -4.93
CA PRO A 46 -6.92 2.03 -5.58
C PRO A 46 -5.70 2.25 -4.67
N THR A 47 -5.81 3.09 -3.63
CA THR A 47 -4.74 3.24 -2.64
C THR A 47 -4.60 2.00 -1.76
N VAL A 48 -5.71 1.33 -1.42
CA VAL A 48 -5.73 0.09 -0.65
C VAL A 48 -5.15 -1.06 -1.47
N ASP A 49 -5.45 -1.14 -2.77
CA ASP A 49 -4.86 -2.15 -3.68
C ASP A 49 -3.34 -2.06 -3.77
N VAL A 50 -2.82 -0.85 -3.89
CA VAL A 50 -1.36 -0.61 -3.93
C VAL A 50 -0.73 -0.97 -2.59
N LEU A 51 -1.37 -0.60 -1.47
CA LEU A 51 -0.90 -0.97 -0.14
C LEU A 51 -0.94 -2.48 0.09
N LEU A 52 -1.99 -3.17 -0.33
CA LEU A 52 -2.12 -4.61 -0.23
C LEU A 52 -1.01 -5.32 -1.03
N THR A 53 -0.76 -4.87 -2.25
CA THR A 53 0.33 -5.40 -3.09
C THR A 53 1.69 -5.22 -2.41
N LYS A 54 1.91 -4.08 -1.73
CA LYS A 54 3.12 -3.85 -0.92
C LYS A 54 3.18 -4.78 0.30
N MET A 55 2.07 -4.97 1.01
CA MET A 55 1.99 -5.84 2.19
C MET A 55 2.24 -7.31 1.84
N GLN A 56 1.68 -7.81 0.74
CA GLN A 56 1.87 -9.19 0.28
C GLN A 56 3.35 -9.57 0.05
N ARG A 57 4.20 -8.58 -0.25
CA ARG A 57 5.65 -8.79 -0.47
C ARG A 57 6.48 -8.71 0.80
N LEU A 58 5.91 -8.19 1.88
CA LEU A 58 6.60 -7.97 3.15
C LEU A 58 7.13 -9.25 3.81
N PRO A 59 6.43 -10.40 3.77
CA PRO A 59 6.92 -11.67 4.30
C PRO A 59 8.24 -12.15 3.64
N GLU A 60 8.38 -11.95 2.33
CA GLU A 60 9.60 -12.31 1.60
C GLU A 60 10.79 -11.43 2.00
N ILE A 61 10.54 -10.14 2.22
CA ILE A 61 11.56 -9.20 2.71
C ILE A 61 11.97 -9.58 4.13
N ILE A 62 11.03 -9.91 5.01
CA ILE A 62 11.27 -10.39 6.38
C ILE A 62 12.21 -11.61 6.36
N ARG A 63 11.96 -12.58 5.48
CA ARG A 63 12.85 -13.75 5.27
C ARG A 63 14.25 -13.35 4.85
N CYS A 64 14.38 -12.47 3.86
CA CYS A 64 15.68 -12.01 3.40
C CYS A 64 16.46 -11.30 4.51
N VAL A 65 15.80 -10.42 5.26
CA VAL A 65 16.44 -9.70 6.37
C VAL A 65 16.90 -10.69 7.43
N TYR A 66 16.02 -11.58 7.89
CA TYR A 66 16.35 -12.57 8.91
C TYR A 66 17.54 -13.45 8.50
N ASN A 67 17.52 -13.99 7.27
CA ASN A 67 18.62 -14.80 6.75
C ASN A 67 19.95 -14.05 6.74
N TYR A 68 19.93 -12.74 6.45
CA TYR A 68 21.12 -11.91 6.52
C TYR A 68 21.65 -11.78 7.96
N PHE A 69 20.78 -11.53 8.94
CA PHE A 69 21.19 -11.46 10.35
C PHE A 69 21.74 -12.79 10.87
N VAL A 70 21.14 -13.92 10.47
CA VAL A 70 21.64 -15.26 10.81
C VAL A 70 23.03 -15.52 10.21
N THR A 71 23.25 -15.10 8.96
CA THR A 71 24.54 -15.26 8.28
C THR A 71 25.64 -14.41 8.92
N GLU A 72 25.31 -13.16 9.26
CA GLU A 72 26.28 -12.19 9.79
C GLU A 72 26.55 -12.40 11.29
N LYS A 73 25.66 -13.10 12.01
CA LYS A 73 25.74 -13.43 13.45
C LYS A 73 25.91 -12.20 14.35
N LYS A 74 25.40 -11.05 13.92
CA LYS A 74 25.43 -9.79 14.68
C LYS A 74 23.99 -9.36 15.00
N PRO A 75 23.71 -8.91 16.24
CA PRO A 75 22.37 -8.45 16.60
C PRO A 75 22.00 -7.10 15.99
N TYR A 76 23.00 -6.30 15.60
CA TYR A 76 22.83 -4.98 14.97
C TYR A 76 23.68 -4.88 13.70
N LEU A 77 23.08 -4.40 12.62
CA LEU A 77 23.71 -4.20 11.32
C LEU A 77 23.43 -2.79 10.81
N THR A 78 24.34 -2.22 10.02
CA THR A 78 24.09 -0.91 9.42
C THR A 78 22.92 -1.01 8.44
N LEU A 79 22.01 -0.04 8.47
CA LEU A 79 20.84 -0.04 7.60
C LEU A 79 21.26 -0.12 6.12
N ASN A 80 22.30 0.61 5.73
CA ASN A 80 22.83 0.58 4.37
C ASN A 80 23.30 -0.83 3.94
N SER A 81 23.98 -1.56 4.83
CA SER A 81 24.44 -2.92 4.50
C SER A 81 23.26 -3.88 4.34
N VAL A 82 22.26 -3.76 5.23
CA VAL A 82 21.02 -4.54 5.14
C VAL A 82 20.28 -4.25 3.82
N LEU A 83 20.09 -2.98 3.47
CA LEU A 83 19.42 -2.58 2.24
C LEU A 83 20.13 -3.10 0.98
N VAL A 84 21.46 -3.01 0.94
CA VAL A 84 22.26 -3.52 -0.19
C VAL A 84 22.16 -5.04 -0.28
N LYS A 85 22.23 -5.74 0.85
CA LYS A 85 22.15 -7.21 0.87
C LYS A 85 20.77 -7.70 0.47
N ILE A 86 19.70 -7.07 0.95
CA ILE A 86 18.32 -7.40 0.56
C ILE A 86 18.14 -7.18 -0.93
N LYS A 87 18.67 -6.07 -1.48
CA LYS A 87 18.65 -5.83 -2.93
C LYS A 87 19.34 -6.97 -3.68
N GLN A 88 20.48 -7.45 -3.20
CA GLN A 88 21.22 -8.55 -3.82
C GLN A 88 20.51 -9.91 -3.67
N SER A 89 19.87 -10.20 -2.53
CA SER A 89 19.20 -11.48 -2.28
C SER A 89 17.88 -11.60 -3.02
N ASN A 90 17.17 -10.48 -3.23
CA ASN A 90 15.93 -10.42 -4.00
C ASN A 90 16.16 -10.35 -5.52
N LEU A 91 17.39 -10.57 -6.00
CA LEU A 91 17.67 -10.80 -7.41
C LEU A 91 17.95 -12.30 -7.65
N PRO A 92 16.94 -13.10 -8.06
CA PRO A 92 17.20 -14.42 -8.61
C PRO A 92 17.84 -14.38 -9.99
N ASP A 93 17.61 -13.34 -10.80
CA ASP A 93 18.18 -13.25 -12.15
C ASP A 93 18.36 -11.80 -12.58
N ALA A 94 19.57 -11.44 -12.99
CA ALA A 94 19.88 -10.18 -13.68
C ALA A 94 19.26 -10.11 -15.10
N ASN A 95 18.18 -10.86 -15.36
CA ASN A 95 17.44 -10.92 -16.63
C ASN A 95 15.92 -10.88 -16.47
N ILE A 96 15.38 -10.46 -15.32
CA ILE A 96 13.93 -10.23 -15.17
C ILE A 96 13.66 -8.73 -15.05
N SER A 97 13.14 -8.21 -16.16
CA SER A 97 12.45 -6.94 -16.36
C SER A 97 12.97 -5.71 -15.64
N ILE A 98 13.36 -4.74 -16.46
CA ILE A 98 13.71 -3.34 -16.16
C ILE A 98 12.72 -2.61 -15.22
N GLU A 99 11.51 -3.16 -14.99
CA GLU A 99 10.56 -2.67 -13.97
C GLU A 99 10.92 -3.04 -12.51
N TYR A 100 11.76 -4.05 -12.28
CA TYR A 100 11.94 -4.66 -10.96
C TYR A 100 13.29 -4.37 -10.28
N SER A 101 14.02 -3.35 -10.75
CA SER A 101 15.14 -2.78 -10.00
C SER A 101 14.58 -1.99 -8.82
N LEU A 102 14.32 -2.70 -7.70
CA LEU A 102 13.80 -2.07 -6.50
C LEU A 102 14.82 -1.04 -6.00
N LYS A 103 14.43 0.23 -6.04
CA LYS A 103 15.26 1.33 -5.51
C LYS A 103 15.54 1.06 -4.03
N ILE A 104 16.74 1.40 -3.56
CA ILE A 104 17.13 1.27 -2.15
C ILE A 104 16.10 1.97 -1.24
N GLY A 105 15.55 3.11 -1.67
CA GLY A 105 14.49 3.81 -0.96
C GLY A 105 13.20 3.01 -0.80
N ALA A 106 12.81 2.19 -1.80
CA ALA A 106 11.63 1.35 -1.70
C ALA A 106 11.84 0.20 -0.70
N ILE A 107 13.06 -0.37 -0.64
CA ILE A 107 13.40 -1.37 0.40
C ILE A 107 13.31 -0.74 1.79
N GLN A 108 13.77 0.49 1.95
CA GLN A 108 13.67 1.21 3.21
C GLN A 108 12.21 1.49 3.61
N GLU A 109 11.31 1.80 2.66
CA GLU A 109 9.87 1.88 2.95
C GLU A 109 9.32 0.57 3.50
N TYR A 110 9.71 -0.57 2.94
CA TYR A 110 9.28 -1.88 3.45
C TYR A 110 9.82 -2.14 4.87
N ILE A 111 11.07 -1.80 5.16
CA ILE A 111 11.64 -1.92 6.52
C ILE A 111 10.84 -1.05 7.50
N ASN A 112 10.53 0.19 7.12
CA ASN A 112 9.71 1.08 7.94
C ASN A 112 8.29 0.51 8.17
N LEU A 113 7.71 -0.13 7.16
CA LEU A 113 6.41 -0.77 7.26
C LEU A 113 6.44 -1.97 8.21
N ILE A 114 7.48 -2.81 8.11
CA ILE A 114 7.70 -3.92 9.07
C ILE A 114 7.82 -3.37 10.49
N GLN A 115 8.60 -2.32 10.69
CA GLN A 115 8.77 -1.70 12.01
C GLN A 115 7.45 -1.12 12.55
N LYS A 116 6.57 -0.61 11.68
CA LYS A 116 5.25 -0.10 12.05
C LYS A 116 4.32 -1.23 12.56
N HIS A 117 4.32 -2.38 11.88
CA HIS A 117 3.44 -3.49 12.24
C HIS A 117 4.01 -4.37 13.36
N ILE A 118 5.33 -4.56 13.41
CA ILE A 118 6.00 -5.44 14.38
C ILE A 118 7.22 -4.72 14.99
N PRO A 119 7.00 -3.69 15.83
CA PRO A 119 8.08 -2.93 16.46
C PRO A 119 8.90 -3.76 17.47
N GLU A 120 8.35 -4.88 17.95
CA GLU A 120 9.04 -5.78 18.88
C GLU A 120 10.12 -6.62 18.19
N TRP A 121 9.93 -6.93 16.90
CA TRP A 121 10.84 -7.79 16.14
C TRP A 121 12.05 -7.02 15.63
N MET A 122 11.82 -5.76 15.21
CA MET A 122 12.81 -4.94 14.54
C MET A 122 12.88 -3.54 15.14
N LYS A 123 14.09 -3.10 15.46
CA LYS A 123 14.34 -1.75 16.01
C LYS A 123 15.43 -1.04 15.21
N THR A 124 15.17 0.22 14.89
CA THR A 124 16.16 1.10 14.27
C THR A 124 16.81 1.95 15.37
N VAL A 125 18.13 1.92 15.46
CA VAL A 125 18.93 2.68 16.44
C VAL A 125 19.95 3.52 15.69
N ASN A 126 19.97 4.83 15.93
CA ASN A 126 20.97 5.71 15.31
C ASN A 126 22.18 5.84 16.24
N LEU A 127 23.36 5.46 15.77
CA LEU A 127 24.63 5.56 16.50
C LEU A 127 25.60 6.41 15.67
N HIS A 128 26.11 7.51 16.25
CA HIS A 128 27.06 8.41 15.59
C HIS A 128 26.62 8.90 14.20
N GLY A 129 25.31 9.15 14.00
CA GLY A 129 24.76 9.58 12.71
C GLY A 129 24.60 8.48 11.66
N VAL A 130 24.91 7.23 12.02
CA VAL A 130 24.68 6.05 11.16
C VAL A 130 23.47 5.28 11.68
N PRO A 131 22.44 5.02 10.86
CA PRO A 131 21.32 4.18 11.26
C PRO A 131 21.71 2.70 11.28
N TYR A 132 21.46 2.05 12.40
CA TYR A 132 21.58 0.61 12.59
C TYR A 132 20.20 -0.01 12.71
N LEU A 133 20.07 -1.22 12.17
CA LEU A 133 18.91 -2.07 12.31
C LEU A 133 19.29 -3.22 13.25
N GLY A 134 18.47 -3.43 14.27
CA GLY A 134 18.59 -4.55 15.20
C GLY A 134 17.38 -5.47 15.11
N ILE A 135 17.64 -6.78 15.16
CA ILE A 135 16.60 -7.80 15.26
C ILE A 135 16.75 -8.52 16.60
N LYS A 136 15.63 -8.74 17.28
CA LYS A 136 15.62 -9.51 18.53
C LYS A 136 15.63 -11.01 18.21
N ASN A 137 16.83 -11.59 18.13
CA ASN A 137 17.05 -12.97 17.68
C ASN A 137 16.52 -14.05 18.65
N ASP A 138 16.42 -13.75 19.95
CA ASP A 138 16.25 -14.80 20.97
C ASP A 138 14.78 -15.17 21.28
N VAL A 139 13.80 -14.37 20.84
CA VAL A 139 12.40 -14.51 21.33
C VAL A 139 11.35 -14.59 20.20
N TYR A 140 11.65 -14.09 19.00
CA TYR A 140 10.66 -14.09 17.92
C TYR A 140 11.06 -15.05 16.80
N ASN A 141 10.25 -16.08 16.63
CA ASN A 141 10.35 -16.94 15.46
C ASN A 141 9.96 -16.12 14.22
N ILE A 142 10.71 -16.29 13.12
CA ILE A 142 10.37 -15.68 11.83
C ILE A 142 8.94 -16.01 11.41
N ASN A 143 8.46 -17.21 11.75
CA ASN A 143 7.11 -17.67 11.43
C ASN A 143 6.05 -16.85 12.17
N ASP A 144 6.30 -16.42 13.40
CA ASP A 144 5.36 -15.59 14.16
C ASP A 144 5.24 -14.21 13.53
N ALA A 145 6.37 -13.64 13.08
CA ALA A 145 6.39 -12.37 12.37
C ALA A 145 5.63 -12.45 11.03
N ILE A 146 5.86 -13.51 10.26
CA ILE A 146 5.16 -13.75 8.99
C ILE A 146 3.65 -13.95 9.22
N THR A 147 3.27 -14.72 10.25
CA THR A 147 1.86 -14.98 10.56
C THR A 147 1.13 -13.70 10.93
N LYS A 148 1.76 -12.84 11.76
CA LYS A 148 1.20 -11.52 12.10
C LYS A 148 1.02 -10.63 10.87
N ILE A 149 2.01 -10.58 9.98
CA ILE A 149 1.88 -9.82 8.73
C ILE A 149 0.76 -10.40 7.85
N ASN A 150 0.66 -11.72 7.74
CA ASN A 150 -0.40 -12.37 6.95
C ASN A 150 -1.78 -12.09 7.52
N SER A 151 -1.97 -12.12 8.83
CA SER A 151 -3.23 -11.71 9.45
C SER A 151 -3.57 -10.24 9.15
N CYS A 152 -2.58 -9.34 9.16
CA CYS A 152 -2.80 -7.95 8.73
C CYS A 152 -3.13 -7.84 7.23
N ILE A 153 -2.60 -8.71 6.37
CA ILE A 153 -2.94 -8.77 4.94
C ILE A 153 -4.40 -9.21 4.77
N ASP A 154 -4.83 -10.23 5.52
CA ASP A 154 -6.20 -10.75 5.47
C ASP A 154 -7.23 -9.71 5.95
N GLU A 155 -6.89 -8.89 6.95
CA GLU A 155 -7.73 -7.76 7.41
C GLU A 155 -7.87 -6.65 6.36
N LEU A 156 -6.92 -6.53 5.43
CA LEU A 156 -6.91 -5.53 4.36
C LEU A 156 -7.48 -6.06 3.03
N SER A 157 -7.68 -7.37 2.92
CA SER A 157 -8.16 -8.03 1.70
C SER A 157 -9.67 -7.90 1.55
#